data_AF-A0AAE8VXP6-F1
#
_entry.id   AF-A0AAE8VXP6-F1
#
_cell.length_a   1.000
_cell.length_b   1.000
_cell.length_c   1.000
_cell.angle_alpha   90.00
_cell.angle_beta   90.00
_cell.angle_gamma   90.00
#
_symmetry.space_group_name_H-M   'P 1'
#
loop_
_entity.id
_entity.type
_entity.pdbx_description
1 polymer ?
#
loop_
_entity_poly.entity_id
_entity_poly.type
_entity_poly.pdbx_seq_one_letter_code
_entity_poly.pdbx_strand_id
1 'polypeptide(L)'
;MRPPEPTEPAGPATTLRLLPWPSPEGKPCYLATDGEGGYVSRLADEMEAVQLTTATDLLGHARKVLACPTSPPAEVRFAAVRLAECLSDALRVAESRGGRLGMPSAEAGEGDEDTDE
;
A
#
# COMPACT_ATOMS: atom_id res chain seq x y z
N MET A 1 -46.52 -24.55 -7.39
CA MET A 1 -45.06 -24.45 -7.64
C MET A 1 -44.77 -22.98 -7.89
N ARG A 2 -44.13 -22.28 -6.94
CA ARG A 2 -43.75 -20.86 -7.10
C ARG A 2 -42.54 -20.81 -8.05
N PRO A 3 -42.51 -19.93 -9.07
CA PRO A 3 -41.32 -19.79 -9.91
C PRO A 3 -40.15 -19.28 -9.03
N PRO A 4 -38.90 -19.69 -9.32
CA PRO A 4 -37.74 -19.12 -8.63
C PRO A 4 -37.67 -17.62 -8.95
N GLU A 5 -37.45 -16.81 -7.92
CA GLU A 5 -37.26 -15.37 -8.12
C GLU A 5 -35.98 -15.12 -8.91
N PRO A 6 -35.97 -14.16 -9.85
CA PRO A 6 -34.75 -13.78 -10.55
C PRO A 6 -33.77 -13.27 -9.51
N THR A 7 -32.60 -13.92 -9.43
CA THR A 7 -31.48 -13.43 -8.63
C THR A 7 -31.08 -12.09 -9.25
N GLU A 8 -31.46 -10.99 -8.60
CA GLU A 8 -31.00 -9.66 -9.00
C GLU A 8 -29.46 -9.70 -9.05
N PRO A 9 -28.83 -9.22 -10.13
CA PRO A 9 -27.38 -9.13 -10.15
C PRO A 9 -26.97 -8.21 -9.01
N ALA A 10 -26.16 -8.73 -8.09
CA ALA A 10 -25.51 -7.92 -7.08
C ALA A 10 -24.91 -6.70 -7.78
N GLY A 11 -25.31 -5.50 -7.36
CA GLY A 11 -24.74 -4.25 -7.90
C GLY A 11 -23.22 -4.25 -7.82
N PRO A 12 -22.53 -3.41 -8.59
CA PRO A 12 -21.07 -3.43 -8.65
C PRO A 12 -20.49 -3.34 -7.24
N ALA A 13 -19.71 -4.36 -6.85
CA ALA A 13 -19.12 -4.42 -5.53
C ALA A 13 -18.02 -3.35 -5.42
N THR A 14 -18.33 -2.25 -4.73
CA THR A 14 -17.36 -1.19 -4.46
C THR A 14 -16.22 -1.74 -3.60
N THR A 15 -15.01 -1.75 -4.15
CA THR A 15 -13.80 -2.18 -3.45
C THR A 15 -13.00 -0.95 -3.00
N LEU A 16 -12.44 -1.00 -1.79
CA LEU A 16 -11.53 0.04 -1.30
C LEU A 16 -10.09 -0.33 -1.66
N ARG A 17 -9.45 0.51 -2.47
CA ARG A 17 -8.02 0.39 -2.80
C ARG A 17 -7.21 1.33 -1.91
N LEU A 18 -6.25 0.80 -1.16
CA LEU A 18 -5.24 1.61 -0.50
C LEU A 18 -4.37 2.33 -1.54
N LEU A 19 -4.18 3.63 -1.42
CA LEU A 19 -3.34 4.43 -2.32
C LEU A 19 -1.87 4.42 -1.86
N PRO A 20 -0.88 4.45 -2.77
CA PRO A 20 0.54 4.36 -2.41
C PRO A 20 1.10 5.64 -1.78
N TRP A 21 0.31 6.71 -1.68
CA TRP A 21 0.61 7.91 -0.92
C TRP A 21 -0.31 8.04 0.30
N PRO A 22 0.17 8.65 1.40
CA PRO A 22 -0.67 8.98 2.53
C PRO A 22 -1.46 10.27 2.28
N SER A 23 -2.34 10.62 3.22
CA SER A 23 -2.95 11.95 3.29
C SER A 23 -1.88 12.99 3.66
N PRO A 24 -2.16 14.29 3.48
CA PRO A 24 -1.27 15.36 3.96
C PRO A 24 -0.92 15.24 5.47
N GLU A 25 -1.81 14.65 6.27
CA GLU A 25 -1.64 14.38 7.70
C GLU A 25 -0.94 13.04 7.98
N GLY A 26 -0.50 12.32 6.96
CA GLY A 26 0.20 11.04 7.09
C GLY A 26 -0.71 9.83 7.28
N LYS A 27 -2.04 9.97 7.12
CA LYS A 27 -2.98 8.86 7.33
C LYS A 27 -3.11 7.98 6.07
N PRO A 28 -3.48 6.69 6.20
CA PRO A 28 -3.83 5.87 5.05
C PRO A 28 -4.94 6.50 4.19
N CYS A 29 -4.72 6.60 2.88
CA CYS A 29 -5.72 7.05 1.91
C CYS A 29 -6.29 5.89 1.11
N TYR A 30 -7.61 5.90 0.90
CA TYR A 30 -8.33 4.87 0.14
C TYR A 30 -9.09 5.48 -1.04
N LEU A 31 -9.13 4.74 -2.15
CA LEU A 31 -9.95 5.00 -3.32
C LEU A 31 -11.09 3.97 -3.36
N ALA A 32 -12.34 4.44 -3.33
CA ALA A 32 -13.48 3.61 -3.68
C ALA A 32 -13.50 3.42 -5.19
N THR A 33 -13.47 2.17 -5.65
CA THR A 33 -13.44 1.83 -7.08
C THR A 33 -14.31 0.60 -7.35
N ASP A 34 -14.92 0.58 -8.53
CA ASP A 34 -15.63 -0.55 -9.12
C ASP A 34 -14.69 -1.58 -9.79
N GLY A 35 -13.38 -1.33 -9.78
CA GLY A 35 -12.37 -2.20 -10.40
C GLY A 35 -12.07 -1.87 -11.87
N GLU A 36 -12.72 -0.88 -12.49
CA GLU A 36 -12.54 -0.59 -13.92
C GLU A 36 -11.29 0.24 -14.28
N GLY A 37 -10.39 0.49 -13.32
CA GLY A 37 -9.10 1.14 -13.62
C GLY A 37 -9.21 2.63 -14.00
N GLY A 38 -9.97 3.40 -13.20
CA GLY A 38 -10.11 4.85 -13.36
C GLY A 38 -8.80 5.64 -13.24
N TYR A 39 -8.85 6.96 -13.52
CA TYR A 39 -7.66 7.83 -13.56
C TYR A 39 -6.79 7.74 -12.30
N VAL A 40 -7.40 7.80 -11.11
CA VAL A 40 -6.68 7.72 -9.84
C VAL A 40 -6.05 6.34 -9.63
N SER A 41 -6.69 5.28 -10.13
CA SER A 41 -6.12 3.92 -10.09
C SER A 41 -4.85 3.83 -10.93
N ARG A 42 -4.84 4.41 -12.14
CA ARG A 42 -3.64 4.45 -12.99
C ARG A 42 -2.53 5.29 -12.38
N LEU A 43 -2.86 6.45 -11.80
CA LEU A 43 -1.90 7.27 -11.07
C LEU A 43 -1.30 6.50 -9.88
N ALA A 44 -2.11 5.70 -9.19
CA ALA A 44 -1.62 4.82 -8.13
C ALA A 44 -0.64 3.77 -8.69
N ASP A 45 -0.96 3.13 -9.82
CA ASP A 45 -0.05 2.16 -10.45
C ASP A 45 1.29 2.80 -10.87
N GLU A 46 1.25 4.00 -11.44
CA GLU A 46 2.44 4.77 -11.81
C GLU A 46 3.29 5.12 -10.58
N MET A 47 2.66 5.60 -9.50
CA MET A 47 3.38 5.95 -8.28
C MET A 47 3.99 4.72 -7.58
N GLU A 48 3.25 3.59 -7.54
CA GLU A 48 3.79 2.31 -7.05
C GLU A 48 5.06 1.93 -7.82
N ALA A 49 5.06 2.08 -9.15
CA ALA A 49 6.22 1.79 -9.99
C ALA A 49 7.41 2.73 -9.73
N VAL A 50 7.14 4.03 -9.58
CA VAL A 50 8.17 5.04 -9.24
C VAL A 50 8.80 4.76 -7.88
N GLN A 51 8.00 4.46 -6.86
CA GLN A 51 8.48 4.13 -5.50
C GLN A 51 9.38 2.88 -5.51
N LEU A 52 8.96 1.80 -6.18
CA LEU A 52 9.74 0.56 -6.26
C LEU A 52 11.04 0.73 -7.07
N THR A 53 11.02 1.54 -8.14
CA THR A 53 12.22 1.87 -8.90
C THR A 53 13.21 2.68 -8.05
N THR A 54 12.70 3.70 -7.35
CA THR A 54 13.49 4.52 -6.42
C THR A 54 14.12 3.68 -5.32
N ALA A 55 13.36 2.74 -4.74
CA ALA A 55 13.86 1.81 -3.74
C ALA A 55 14.99 0.92 -4.29
N THR A 56 14.85 0.45 -5.55
CA THR A 56 15.88 -0.36 -6.23
C THR A 56 17.17 0.42 -6.43
N ASP A 57 17.08 1.64 -6.94
CA ASP A 57 18.23 2.52 -7.16
C ASP A 57 18.94 2.83 -5.85
N LEU A 58 18.17 3.21 -4.82
CA LEU A 58 18.71 3.54 -3.51
C LEU A 58 19.39 2.34 -2.86
N LEU A 59 18.80 1.14 -2.95
CA LEU A 59 19.41 -0.09 -2.44
C LEU A 59 20.76 -0.35 -3.11
N GLY A 60 20.88 -0.08 -4.42
CA GLY A 60 22.15 -0.14 -5.14
C GLY A 60 23.20 0.82 -4.59
N HIS A 61 22.82 2.06 -4.26
CA HIS A 61 23.72 3.05 -3.65
C HIS A 61 24.11 2.67 -2.23
N ALA A 62 23.15 2.27 -1.40
CA ALA A 62 23.40 1.90 -0.01
C ALA A 62 24.34 0.69 0.10
N ARG A 63 24.21 -0.31 -0.79
CA ARG A 63 25.16 -1.44 -0.86
C ARG A 63 26.60 -0.98 -1.10
N LYS A 64 26.82 0.04 -1.94
CA LYS A 64 28.16 0.60 -2.19
C LYS A 64 28.72 1.30 -0.96
N VAL A 65 27.91 2.10 -0.27
CA VAL A 65 28.28 2.77 0.98
C VAL A 65 28.64 1.75 2.06
N LEU A 66 27.80 0.74 2.26
CA LEU A 66 28.01 -0.30 3.28
C LEU A 66 29.17 -1.24 2.98
N ALA A 67 29.54 -1.41 1.71
CA ALA A 67 30.69 -2.21 1.31
C ALA A 67 32.04 -1.52 1.58
N CYS A 68 32.06 -0.20 1.82
CA CYS A 68 33.26 0.57 2.12
C CYS A 68 33.45 0.70 3.64
N PRO A 69 34.43 0.01 4.27
CA PRO A 69 34.62 0.08 5.72
C PRO A 69 35.00 1.48 6.23
N THR A 70 35.47 2.34 5.33
CA THR A 70 35.87 3.72 5.64
C THR A 70 34.81 4.75 5.22
N SER A 71 33.60 4.32 4.85
CA SER A 71 32.53 5.27 4.53
C SER A 71 32.24 6.19 5.72
N PRO A 72 32.09 7.51 5.50
CA PRO A 72 31.80 8.45 6.56
C PRO A 72 30.53 8.07 7.33
N PRO A 73 30.50 8.18 8.68
CA PRO A 73 29.30 7.86 9.47
C PRO A 73 28.04 8.61 9.03
N ALA A 74 28.19 9.85 8.54
CA ALA A 74 27.09 10.65 8.01
C ALA A 74 26.47 10.04 6.73
N GLU A 75 27.29 9.48 5.84
CA GLU A 75 26.82 8.82 4.62
C GLU A 75 26.10 7.50 4.95
N VAL A 76 26.63 6.73 5.90
CA VAL A 76 25.98 5.50 6.39
C VAL A 76 24.62 5.83 7.01
N ARG A 77 24.56 6.87 7.86
CA ARG A 77 23.31 7.33 8.46
C ARG A 77 22.31 7.80 7.41
N PHE A 78 22.76 8.57 6.41
CA PHE A 78 21.91 9.01 5.32
C PHE A 78 21.34 7.82 4.54
N ALA A 79 22.18 6.86 4.15
CA ALA A 79 21.75 5.64 3.46
C ALA A 79 20.72 4.86 4.29
N ALA A 80 20.93 4.72 5.60
CA ALA A 80 19.99 4.03 6.48
C ALA A 80 18.62 4.74 6.57
N VAL A 81 18.59 6.07 6.70
CA VAL A 81 17.34 6.85 6.71
C VAL A 81 16.58 6.67 5.41
N ARG A 82 17.26 6.83 4.28
CA ARG A 82 16.63 6.69 2.96
C ARG A 82 16.12 5.26 2.74
N LEU A 83 16.85 4.24 3.20
CA LEU A 83 16.42 2.84 3.12
C LEU A 83 15.14 2.59 3.94
N ALA A 84 15.04 3.17 5.14
CA ALA A 84 13.84 3.05 5.96
C ALA A 84 12.60 3.69 5.30
N GLU A 85 12.78 4.84 4.66
CA GLU A 85 11.72 5.51 3.88
C GLU A 85 11.26 4.61 2.71
N CYS A 86 12.19 4.16 1.88
CA CYS A 86 11.86 3.31 0.73
C CYS A 86 11.27 1.95 1.13
N LEU A 87 11.67 1.38 2.27
CA LEU A 87 11.06 0.16 2.79
C LEU A 87 9.61 0.40 3.23
N SER A 88 9.33 1.53 3.87
CA SER A 88 7.97 1.90 4.25
C SER A 88 7.07 2.05 3.02
N ASP A 89 7.58 2.70 1.96
CA ASP A 89 6.88 2.79 0.68
C ASP A 89 6.61 1.40 0.08
N ALA A 90 7.64 0.53 0.03
CA ALA A 90 7.51 -0.81 -0.53
C ALA A 90 6.49 -1.68 0.23
N LEU A 91 6.45 -1.59 1.57
CA LEU A 91 5.45 -2.27 2.39
C LEU A 91 4.03 -1.78 2.07
N ARG A 92 3.85 -0.46 1.91
CA ARG A 92 2.56 0.12 1.52
C ARG A 92 2.11 -0.33 0.13
N VAL A 93 3.04 -0.42 -0.83
CA VAL A 93 2.76 -0.97 -2.16
C VAL A 93 2.35 -2.45 -2.07
N ALA A 94 3.03 -3.24 -1.24
CA ALA A 94 2.70 -4.65 -1.04
C ALA A 94 1.30 -4.83 -0.41
N GLU A 95 0.96 -4.04 0.61
CA GLU A 95 -0.36 -4.02 1.24
C GLU A 95 -1.46 -3.63 0.23
N SER A 96 -1.24 -2.54 -0.52
CA SER A 96 -2.16 -2.07 -1.56
C SER A 96 -2.43 -3.15 -2.61
N ARG A 97 -1.40 -3.87 -3.04
CA ARG A 97 -1.54 -4.98 -4.00
C ARG A 97 -2.22 -6.19 -3.38
N GLY A 98 -1.88 -6.53 -2.14
CA GLY A 98 -2.49 -7.65 -1.41
C GLY A 98 -4.00 -7.48 -1.24
N GLY A 99 -4.47 -6.29 -0.88
CA GLY A 99 -5.90 -5.98 -0.76
C GLY A 99 -6.67 -6.15 -2.07
N ARG A 100 -6.03 -5.88 -3.21
CA ARG A 100 -6.65 -6.10 -4.55
C ARG A 100 -6.74 -7.58 -4.94
N LEU A 101 -5.96 -8.46 -4.30
CA LEU A 101 -5.99 -9.91 -4.54
C LEU A 101 -7.00 -10.65 -3.65
N GLY A 102 -7.75 -9.93 -2.81
CA GLY A 102 -8.67 -10.55 -1.85
C GLY A 102 -7.96 -11.28 -0.71
N MET A 103 -6.67 -10.99 -0.47
CA MET A 103 -6.00 -11.46 0.73
C MET A 103 -6.57 -10.71 1.94
N PRO A 104 -7.03 -11.41 2.99
CA PRO A 104 -7.47 -10.72 4.20
C PRO A 104 -6.30 -9.90 4.75
N SER A 105 -6.53 -8.61 4.96
CA SER A 105 -5.58 -7.76 5.68
C SER A 105 -5.40 -8.36 7.07
N ALA A 106 -4.17 -8.63 7.48
CA ALA A 106 -3.90 -8.94 8.87
C ALA A 106 -4.32 -7.70 9.68
N GLU A 107 -5.25 -7.87 10.60
CA GLU A 107 -5.78 -6.89 11.55
C GLU A 107 -6.85 -5.90 11.02
N ALA A 108 -8.11 -6.27 11.24
CA ALA A 108 -9.11 -5.35 11.80
C ALA A 108 -9.60 -5.99 13.10
N GLY A 109 -8.99 -5.65 14.23
CA GLY A 109 -9.51 -6.00 15.54
C GLY A 109 -10.87 -5.32 15.74
N GLU A 110 -11.94 -6.10 15.68
CA GLU A 110 -13.26 -5.71 16.19
C GLU A 110 -13.15 -5.53 17.70
N GLY A 111 -12.92 -4.28 18.12
CA GLY A 111 -13.13 -3.85 19.50
C GLY A 111 -14.45 -3.10 19.56
N ASP A 112 -15.56 -3.84 19.57
CA ASP A 112 -16.86 -3.31 19.99
C ASP A 112 -17.32 -4.15 21.20
N GLU A 113 -16.88 -3.74 22.38
CA GLU A 113 -17.51 -4.12 23.65
C GLU A 113 -18.20 -2.86 24.20
N ASP A 114 -19.32 -2.47 23.60
CA ASP A 114 -20.36 -1.72 24.31
C ASP A 114 -21.02 -2.71 25.30
N THR A 115 -20.50 -2.77 26.52
CA THR A 115 -21.26 -3.31 27.66
C THR A 115 -21.85 -2.13 28.42
N ASP A 116 -23.08 -1.76 28.06
CA ASP A 116 -23.96 -0.94 28.89
C ASP A 116 -24.64 -1.87 29.91
N GLU A 117 -24.42 -1.64 31.21
CA GLU A 117 -25.31 -2.06 32.30
C GLU A 117 -25.39 -0.97 33.38
#